data_AF-A0AAJ1BSD8-F1
#
_entry.id   AF-A0AAJ1BSD8-F1
#
_cell.length_a   1.000
_cell.length_b   1.000
_cell.length_c   1.000
_cell.angle_alpha   90.00
_cell.angle_beta   90.00
_cell.angle_gamma   90.00
#
_symmetry.space_group_name_H-M   'P 1'
#
loop_
_entity.id
_entity.type
_entity.pdbx_description
1 polymer ?
#
loop_
_entity_poly.entity_id
_entity_poly.type
_entity_poly.pdbx_seq_one_letter_code
_entity_poly.pdbx_strand_id
1 'polypeptide(L)'
;MSERDEGLFAQISHSRTAAEVVQQIESLILDGVLRDGDRLPGERDMAQAFDVSRPILREALKELEARGLVVSHHGGGTYIADIIGQVFSKPITELISRHARATRDYLEYRRELEGLTAELAARRATDTDRALLSRIVDDMKQAHESGNAEDELAADVEFHNAIGEAAHNIILLHTMRACYRLLSEGIFFNRKAVFALHNARERLLEQHLAIHDAIVGGQADEAKKAAQSHIDFVMQAVDESVRADEWGRVAKLRLIRRDGNSSQGRGSRNNNQLKTNDKPEASS
;
A
#
# COMPACT_ATOMS: atom_id res chain seq x y z
N MET A 1 -17.26 46.69 7.45
CA MET A 1 -15.97 45.99 7.45
C MET A 1 -16.23 44.64 6.82
N SER A 2 -15.88 44.48 5.54
CA SER A 2 -16.29 43.34 4.71
C SER A 2 -15.32 42.18 4.94
N GLU A 3 -15.90 41.04 5.31
CA GLU A 3 -15.28 39.71 5.20
C GLU A 3 -14.78 39.52 3.76
N ARG A 4 -13.54 39.05 3.62
CA ARG A 4 -12.97 38.60 2.35
C ARG A 4 -13.13 37.08 2.29
N ASP A 5 -13.85 36.63 1.28
CA ASP A 5 -14.06 35.24 0.91
C ASP A 5 -12.73 34.64 0.44
N GLU A 6 -12.04 33.90 1.32
CA GLU A 6 -10.82 33.14 1.00
C GLU A 6 -11.21 31.83 0.31
N GLY A 7 -11.58 31.92 -0.96
CA GLY A 7 -11.72 30.77 -1.84
C GLY A 7 -10.35 30.18 -2.23
N LEU A 8 -10.33 28.88 -2.57
CA LEU A 8 -9.17 28.06 -2.95
C LEU A 8 -8.27 28.63 -4.07
N PHE A 9 -8.69 29.69 -4.75
CA PHE A 9 -7.95 30.35 -5.84
C PHE A 9 -7.89 31.87 -5.63
N ALA A 10 -6.67 32.42 -5.56
CA ALA A 10 -6.42 33.86 -5.43
C ALA A 10 -6.23 34.55 -6.81
N GLN A 11 -6.64 35.80 -6.91
CA GLN A 11 -6.70 36.56 -8.16
C GLN A 11 -5.32 37.03 -8.65
N ILE A 12 -4.93 36.67 -9.89
CA ILE A 12 -3.67 37.09 -10.54
C ILE A 12 -3.95 38.12 -11.67
N SER A 13 -3.15 39.19 -11.71
CA SER A 13 -3.22 40.34 -12.61
C SER A 13 -2.73 40.06 -14.05
N HIS A 14 -3.49 40.55 -15.05
CA HIS A 14 -3.27 40.57 -16.51
C HIS A 14 -1.79 40.38 -16.97
N SER A 15 -1.37 39.36 -17.73
CA SER A 15 -2.05 38.39 -18.58
C SER A 15 -1.86 36.97 -18.04
N ARG A 16 -2.95 36.24 -17.79
CA ARG A 16 -2.83 34.81 -17.47
C ARG A 16 -2.37 34.05 -18.69
N THR A 17 -1.08 33.74 -18.71
CA THR A 17 -0.44 33.03 -19.82
C THR A 17 -0.64 31.52 -19.67
N ALA A 18 -0.42 30.78 -20.75
CA ALA A 18 -0.34 29.32 -20.66
C ALA A 18 0.69 28.88 -19.61
N ALA A 19 1.80 29.62 -19.46
CA ALA A 19 2.83 29.33 -18.48
C ALA A 19 2.35 29.41 -17.02
N GLU A 20 1.46 30.33 -16.67
CA GLU A 20 0.90 30.40 -15.31
C GLU A 20 0.00 29.19 -15.01
N VAL A 21 -0.80 28.76 -16.00
CA VAL A 21 -1.63 27.55 -15.88
C VAL A 21 -0.75 26.30 -15.72
N VAL A 22 0.33 26.20 -16.51
CA VAL A 22 1.33 25.13 -16.38
C VAL A 22 1.93 25.12 -14.98
N GLN A 23 2.43 26.25 -14.51
CA GLN A 23 3.08 26.36 -13.20
C GLN A 23 2.12 26.00 -12.05
N GLN A 24 0.85 26.40 -12.13
CA GLN A 24 -0.12 26.07 -11.10
C GLN A 24 -0.44 24.57 -11.07
N ILE A 25 -0.63 23.93 -12.23
CA ILE A 25 -0.86 22.48 -12.30
C ILE A 25 0.39 21.72 -11.82
N GLU A 26 1.59 22.14 -12.22
CA GLU A 26 2.85 21.57 -11.75
C GLU A 26 2.99 21.64 -10.23
N SER A 27 2.64 22.78 -9.63
CA SER A 27 2.68 22.95 -8.19
C SER A 27 1.68 22.02 -7.50
N LEU A 28 0.46 21.90 -8.02
CA LEU A 28 -0.55 20.99 -7.46
C LEU A 28 -0.15 19.51 -7.55
N ILE A 29 0.53 19.10 -8.63
CA ILE A 29 1.11 17.75 -8.75
C ILE A 29 2.24 17.58 -7.73
N LEU A 30 3.14 18.56 -7.64
CA LEU A 30 4.31 18.52 -6.77
C LEU A 30 3.92 18.51 -5.28
N ASP A 31 2.92 19.29 -4.89
CA ASP A 31 2.36 19.32 -3.53
C ASP A 31 1.50 18.08 -3.24
N GLY A 32 1.27 17.24 -4.26
CA GLY A 32 0.53 16.00 -4.17
C GLY A 32 -0.98 16.15 -4.06
N VAL A 33 -1.51 17.36 -4.27
CA VAL A 33 -2.95 17.64 -4.33
C VAL A 33 -3.58 16.94 -5.53
N LEU A 34 -2.91 16.98 -6.67
CA LEU A 34 -3.24 16.19 -7.85
C LEU A 34 -2.40 14.91 -7.84
N ARG A 35 -3.07 13.76 -7.79
CA ARG A 35 -2.46 12.43 -7.68
C ARG A 35 -2.44 11.73 -9.04
N ASP A 36 -1.55 10.76 -9.18
CA ASP A 36 -1.43 9.94 -10.39
C ASP A 36 -2.79 9.34 -10.77
N GLY A 37 -3.19 9.51 -12.04
CA GLY A 37 -4.47 9.01 -12.54
C GLY A 37 -5.68 9.90 -12.24
N ASP A 38 -5.54 10.99 -11.48
CA ASP A 38 -6.63 11.93 -11.25
C ASP A 38 -7.11 12.52 -12.58
N ARG A 39 -8.44 12.57 -12.74
CA ARG A 39 -9.06 13.18 -13.91
C ARG A 39 -9.16 14.68 -13.73
N LEU A 40 -8.54 15.45 -14.62
CA LEU A 40 -8.70 16.90 -14.65
C LEU A 40 -10.13 17.28 -15.08
N PRO A 41 -10.67 18.41 -14.58
CA PRO A 41 -11.95 18.92 -15.05
C PRO A 41 -11.93 19.17 -16.56
N GLY A 42 -13.12 19.23 -17.17
CA GLY A 42 -13.23 19.50 -18.60
C GLY A 42 -12.64 20.86 -18.98
N GLU A 43 -12.11 20.99 -20.21
CA GLU A 43 -11.46 22.22 -20.68
C GLU A 43 -12.29 23.48 -20.43
N ARG A 44 -13.62 23.39 -20.58
CA ARG A 44 -14.52 24.53 -20.39
C ARG A 44 -14.50 25.00 -18.93
N ASP A 45 -14.61 24.05 -18.00
CA ASP A 45 -14.74 24.34 -16.58
C ASP A 45 -13.39 24.78 -16.01
N MET A 46 -12.28 24.18 -16.46
CA MET A 46 -10.93 24.67 -16.13
C MET A 46 -10.65 26.05 -16.69
N ALA A 47 -11.02 26.33 -17.94
CA ALA A 47 -10.80 27.66 -18.54
C ALA A 47 -11.55 28.75 -17.76
N GLN A 48 -12.75 28.42 -17.26
CA GLN A 48 -13.50 29.30 -16.37
C GLN A 48 -12.83 29.45 -15.00
N ALA A 49 -12.36 28.36 -14.39
CA ALA A 49 -11.71 28.38 -13.08
C ALA A 49 -10.39 29.16 -13.08
N PHE A 50 -9.55 28.96 -14.10
CA PHE A 50 -8.32 29.72 -14.30
C PHE A 50 -8.57 31.11 -14.91
N ASP A 51 -9.81 31.41 -15.32
CA ASP A 51 -10.23 32.60 -16.08
C ASP A 51 -9.21 32.98 -17.18
N VAL A 52 -9.04 32.00 -18.09
CA VAL A 52 -8.26 32.06 -19.33
C VAL A 52 -9.13 31.67 -20.51
N SER A 53 -8.73 32.08 -21.72
CA SER A 53 -9.39 31.57 -22.93
C SER A 53 -9.08 30.09 -23.16
N ARG A 54 -10.03 29.36 -23.77
CA ARG A 54 -9.83 27.93 -24.09
C ARG A 54 -8.59 27.64 -24.95
N PRO A 55 -8.21 28.48 -25.94
CA PRO A 55 -6.95 28.30 -26.66
C PRO A 55 -5.72 28.33 -25.76
N ILE A 56 -5.66 29.25 -24.78
CA ILE A 56 -4.55 29.34 -23.81
C ILE A 56 -4.48 28.08 -22.94
N LEU A 57 -5.63 27.62 -22.44
CA LEU A 57 -5.68 26.38 -21.67
C LEU A 57 -5.19 25.16 -22.47
N ARG A 58 -5.57 25.07 -23.75
CA ARG A 58 -5.11 23.99 -24.63
C ARG A 58 -3.62 24.03 -24.89
N GLU A 59 -3.04 25.22 -24.97
CA GLU A 59 -1.59 25.40 -25.07
C GLU A 59 -0.90 24.88 -23.81
N ALA A 60 -1.39 25.27 -22.63
CA ALA A 60 -0.87 24.79 -21.35
C ALA A 60 -0.97 23.25 -21.21
N LEU A 61 -2.12 22.67 -21.55
CA LEU A 61 -2.32 21.22 -21.51
C LEU A 61 -1.40 20.46 -22.48
N LYS A 62 -1.19 20.99 -23.68
CA LYS A 62 -0.24 20.42 -24.64
C LYS A 62 1.19 20.47 -24.12
N GLU A 63 1.57 21.54 -23.45
CA GLU A 63 2.89 21.67 -22.83
C GLU A 63 3.08 20.66 -21.69
N LEU A 64 2.10 20.53 -20.81
CA LEU A 64 2.10 19.52 -19.74
C LEU A 64 2.16 18.09 -20.29
N GLU A 65 1.43 17.81 -21.37
CA GLU A 65 1.44 16.51 -22.05
C GLU A 65 2.80 16.23 -22.69
N ALA A 66 3.42 17.23 -23.33
CA ALA A 66 4.77 17.12 -23.89
C ALA A 66 5.85 16.89 -22.82
N ARG A 67 5.64 17.40 -21.60
CA ARG A 67 6.48 17.13 -20.42
C ARG A 67 6.18 15.78 -19.75
N GLY A 68 5.14 15.08 -20.17
CA GLY A 68 4.72 13.80 -19.59
C GLY A 68 4.03 13.91 -18.24
N LEU A 69 3.50 15.09 -17.89
CA LEU A 69 2.83 15.33 -16.60
C LEU A 69 1.32 15.04 -16.66
N VAL A 70 0.74 15.06 -17.86
CA VAL A 70 -0.66 14.69 -18.10
C VAL A 70 -0.76 13.80 -19.33
N VAL A 71 -1.83 13.01 -19.41
CA VAL A 71 -2.17 12.16 -20.55
C VAL A 71 -3.61 12.44 -20.99
N SER A 72 -3.81 12.69 -22.28
CA SER A 72 -5.15 12.84 -22.84
C SER A 72 -5.66 11.52 -23.44
N HIS A 73 -6.80 11.04 -22.97
CA HIS A 73 -7.49 9.91 -23.58
C HIS A 73 -8.55 10.41 -24.57
N HIS A 74 -8.55 9.84 -25.79
CA HIS A 74 -9.48 10.22 -26.85
C HIS A 74 -10.93 10.02 -26.38
N GLY A 75 -11.71 11.11 -26.28
CA GLY A 75 -13.07 11.09 -25.74
C GLY A 75 -13.20 10.86 -24.22
N GLY A 76 -12.08 10.62 -23.51
CA GLY A 76 -12.05 10.29 -22.08
C GLY A 76 -11.68 11.46 -21.16
N GLY A 77 -11.08 12.53 -21.68
CA GLY A 77 -10.59 13.67 -20.90
C GLY A 77 -9.07 13.62 -20.66
N THR A 78 -8.58 14.53 -19.82
CA THR A 78 -7.16 14.64 -19.46
C THR A 78 -6.95 14.16 -18.04
N TYR A 79 -5.88 13.41 -17.82
CA TYR A 79 -5.55 12.77 -16.54
C TYR A 79 -4.13 13.11 -16.15
N ILE A 80 -3.84 13.14 -14.84
CA ILE A 80 -2.47 13.21 -14.34
C ILE A 80 -1.74 11.92 -14.72
N ALA A 81 -0.53 12.06 -15.28
CA ALA A 81 0.29 10.92 -15.64
C ALA A 81 0.79 10.17 -14.39
N ASP A 82 1.27 8.94 -14.56
CA ASP A 82 2.05 8.24 -13.52
C ASP A 82 3.49 8.77 -13.56
N ILE A 83 3.74 9.87 -12.83
CA ILE A 83 5.01 10.62 -12.90
C ILE A 83 5.97 10.17 -11.81
N ILE A 84 5.43 9.84 -10.63
CA ILE A 84 6.21 9.42 -9.46
C ILE A 84 6.95 8.11 -9.75
N GLY A 85 6.37 7.25 -10.61
CA GLY A 85 7.00 6.00 -10.99
C GLY A 85 7.14 5.04 -9.78
N GLN A 86 7.61 3.83 -10.03
CA GLN A 86 7.87 2.89 -8.93
C GLN A 86 9.28 3.20 -8.38
N VAL A 87 9.48 3.08 -7.06
CA VAL A 87 10.84 3.20 -6.45
C VAL A 87 11.84 2.29 -7.17
N PHE A 88 11.35 1.13 -7.59
CA PHE A 88 12.10 0.12 -8.32
C PHE A 88 11.36 -0.28 -9.58
N SER A 89 12.11 -0.62 -10.64
CA SER A 89 11.50 -1.20 -11.83
C SER A 89 10.88 -2.57 -11.53
N LYS A 90 9.86 -2.95 -12.31
CA LYS A 90 9.16 -4.25 -12.15
C LYS A 90 10.09 -5.47 -12.03
N PRO A 91 11.18 -5.61 -12.82
CA PRO A 91 12.10 -6.73 -12.66
C PRO A 91 12.81 -6.76 -11.28
N ILE A 92 13.11 -5.58 -10.72
CA ILE A 92 13.74 -5.47 -9.40
C ILE A 92 12.73 -5.77 -8.29
N THR A 93 11.49 -5.28 -8.41
CA THR A 93 10.44 -5.58 -7.43
C THR A 93 10.13 -7.08 -7.38
N GLU A 94 10.07 -7.75 -8.53
CA GLU A 94 9.95 -9.22 -8.62
C GLU A 94 11.18 -9.96 -8.06
N LEU A 95 12.38 -9.41 -8.20
CA LEU A 95 13.58 -10.01 -7.62
C LEU A 95 13.55 -9.92 -6.10
N ILE A 96 13.24 -8.75 -5.55
CA ILE A 96 13.16 -8.51 -4.11
C ILE A 96 12.07 -9.41 -3.49
N SER A 97 10.88 -9.51 -4.10
CA SER A 97 9.78 -10.32 -3.56
C SER A 97 10.09 -11.82 -3.43
N ARG A 98 11.02 -12.33 -4.25
CA ARG A 98 11.50 -13.72 -4.20
C ARG A 98 12.60 -13.95 -3.16
N HIS A 99 13.13 -12.90 -2.55
CA HIS A 99 14.26 -12.97 -1.62
C HIS A 99 13.90 -12.36 -0.27
N ALA A 100 13.56 -13.21 0.71
CA ALA A 100 13.14 -12.79 2.04
C ALA A 100 14.08 -11.78 2.73
N ARG A 101 15.40 -11.88 2.51
CA ARG A 101 16.37 -10.89 3.00
C ARG A 101 16.14 -9.50 2.41
N ALA A 102 15.95 -9.40 1.10
CA ALA A 102 15.71 -8.12 0.43
C ALA A 102 14.35 -7.52 0.83
N THR A 103 13.32 -8.35 1.01
CA THR A 103 12.04 -7.90 1.60
C THR A 103 12.24 -7.33 3.00
N ARG A 104 13.07 -7.97 3.83
CA ARG A 104 13.37 -7.48 5.18
C ARG A 104 14.11 -6.15 5.14
N ASP A 105 15.13 -6.02 4.30
CA ASP A 105 15.89 -4.77 4.11
C ASP A 105 14.96 -3.61 3.68
N TYR A 106 13.98 -3.90 2.83
CA TYR A 106 12.96 -2.92 2.42
C TYR A 106 12.04 -2.51 3.58
N LEU A 107 11.61 -3.45 4.41
CA LEU A 107 10.77 -3.13 5.58
C LEU A 107 11.55 -2.35 6.65
N GLU A 108 12.84 -2.65 6.84
CA GLU A 108 13.73 -1.86 7.71
C GLU A 108 13.88 -0.42 7.20
N TYR A 109 14.07 -0.24 5.89
CA TYR A 109 14.07 1.08 5.27
C TYR A 109 12.75 1.83 5.49
N ARG A 110 11.60 1.16 5.27
CA ARG A 110 10.29 1.77 5.52
C ARG A 110 10.10 2.15 6.98
N ARG A 111 10.51 1.30 7.93
CA ARG A 111 10.41 1.59 9.36
C ARG A 111 10.99 2.96 9.71
N GLU A 112 12.17 3.28 9.19
CA GLU A 112 12.83 4.56 9.46
C GLU A 112 12.15 5.73 8.75
N LEU A 113 11.72 5.56 7.50
CA LEU A 113 11.01 6.62 6.78
C LEU A 113 9.61 6.91 7.34
N GLU A 114 8.85 5.88 7.69
CA GLU A 114 7.53 6.01 8.33
C GLU A 114 7.66 6.72 9.67
N GLY A 115 8.66 6.33 10.47
CA GLY A 115 8.98 7.00 11.72
C GLY A 115 9.29 8.48 11.54
N LEU A 116 10.17 8.82 10.58
CA LEU A 116 10.49 10.21 10.26
C LEU A 116 9.26 10.98 9.74
N THR A 117 8.44 10.34 8.89
CA THR A 117 7.24 10.96 8.30
C THR A 117 6.23 11.30 9.40
N ALA A 118 5.94 10.35 10.29
CA ALA A 118 5.04 10.57 11.43
C ALA A 118 5.58 11.64 12.40
N GLU A 119 6.90 11.65 12.65
CA GLU A 119 7.55 12.68 13.46
C GLU A 119 7.33 14.08 12.87
N LEU A 120 7.60 14.23 11.56
CA LEU A 120 7.43 15.50 10.87
C LEU A 120 5.95 15.92 10.80
N ALA A 121 5.04 14.97 10.55
CA ALA A 121 3.61 15.21 10.54
C ALA A 121 3.14 15.75 11.90
N ALA A 122 3.52 15.13 13.01
CA ALA A 122 3.17 15.62 14.34
C ALA A 122 3.67 17.05 14.60
N ARG A 123 4.88 17.39 14.12
CA ARG A 123 5.48 18.73 14.28
C ARG A 123 4.85 19.80 13.39
N ARG A 124 4.36 19.43 12.20
CA ARG A 124 4.03 20.38 11.12
C ARG A 124 2.56 20.41 10.72
N ALA A 125 1.79 19.38 11.09
CA ALA A 125 0.38 19.28 10.75
C ALA A 125 -0.38 20.53 11.22
N THR A 126 -1.05 21.15 10.27
CA THR A 126 -2.01 22.24 10.48
C THR A 126 -3.30 21.69 11.08
N ASP A 127 -4.18 22.58 11.56
CA ASP A 127 -5.50 22.16 12.05
C ASP A 127 -6.33 21.46 10.96
N THR A 128 -6.18 21.88 9.70
CA THR A 128 -6.79 21.24 8.53
C THR A 128 -6.25 19.83 8.32
N ASP A 129 -4.93 19.63 8.42
CA ASP A 129 -4.32 18.30 8.30
C ASP A 129 -4.82 17.36 9.41
N ARG A 130 -4.91 17.86 10.64
CA ARG A 130 -5.43 17.10 11.80
C ARG A 130 -6.89 16.70 11.61
N ALA A 131 -7.71 17.62 11.09
CA ALA A 131 -9.11 17.35 10.78
C ALA A 131 -9.26 16.30 9.66
N LEU A 132 -8.44 16.38 8.61
CA LEU A 132 -8.40 15.40 7.53
C LEU A 132 -7.99 14.02 8.04
N LEU A 133 -6.91 13.94 8.83
CA LEU A 133 -6.44 12.70 9.45
C LEU A 133 -7.52 12.06 10.34
N SER A 134 -8.23 12.88 11.12
CA SER A 134 -9.33 12.39 11.98
C SER A 134 -10.45 11.77 11.16
N ARG A 135 -10.85 12.43 10.06
CA ARG A 135 -11.86 11.90 9.14
C ARG A 135 -11.44 10.57 8.53
N ILE A 136 -10.20 10.48 8.04
CA ILE A 136 -9.68 9.26 7.40
C ILE A 136 -9.61 8.10 8.41
N VAL A 137 -9.26 8.38 9.67
CA VAL A 137 -9.28 7.37 10.73
C VAL A 137 -10.69 6.88 11.05
N ASP A 138 -11.69 7.76 11.01
CA ASP A 138 -13.07 7.34 11.19
C ASP A 138 -13.58 6.49 10.00
N ASP A 139 -13.17 6.82 8.78
CA ASP A 139 -13.43 5.98 7.59
C ASP A 139 -12.73 4.61 7.73
N MET A 140 -11.50 4.57 8.27
CA MET A 140 -10.78 3.33 8.57
C MET A 140 -11.48 2.46 9.61
N LYS A 141 -12.02 3.07 10.68
CA LYS A 141 -12.83 2.34 11.67
C LYS A 141 -14.08 1.72 11.03
N GLN A 142 -14.77 2.47 10.18
CA GLN A 142 -15.96 1.98 9.47
C GLN A 142 -15.62 0.83 8.51
N ALA A 143 -14.52 0.93 7.76
CA ALA A 143 -14.01 -0.17 6.93
C ALA A 143 -13.64 -1.39 7.79
N HIS A 144 -13.08 -1.16 8.98
CA HIS A 144 -12.84 -2.22 9.95
C HIS A 144 -14.13 -2.81 10.55
N GLU A 145 -15.24 -2.09 10.62
CA GLU A 145 -16.50 -2.69 11.07
C GLU A 145 -17.17 -3.50 9.96
N SER A 146 -17.01 -3.09 8.70
CA SER A 146 -17.64 -3.75 7.55
C SER A 146 -17.02 -5.12 7.22
N GLY A 147 -15.75 -5.34 7.56
CA GLY A 147 -15.05 -6.59 7.25
C GLY A 147 -14.59 -6.69 5.80
N ASN A 148 -14.74 -5.63 5.00
CA ASN A 148 -14.32 -5.62 3.60
C ASN A 148 -12.81 -5.36 3.50
N ALA A 149 -12.08 -6.39 3.05
CA ALA A 149 -10.63 -6.33 2.91
C ALA A 149 -10.14 -5.27 1.89
N GLU A 150 -10.94 -4.97 0.85
CA GLU A 150 -10.60 -3.94 -0.14
C GLU A 150 -10.75 -2.53 0.44
N ASP A 151 -11.85 -2.27 1.15
CA ASP A 151 -12.08 -0.99 1.81
C ASP A 151 -11.05 -0.73 2.91
N GLU A 152 -10.69 -1.77 3.69
CA GLU A 152 -9.64 -1.65 4.69
C GLU A 152 -8.26 -1.36 4.08
N LEU A 153 -7.95 -1.95 2.92
CA LEU A 153 -6.69 -1.67 2.23
C LEU A 153 -6.68 -0.24 1.68
N ALA A 154 -7.78 0.22 1.11
CA ALA A 154 -7.91 1.58 0.61
C ALA A 154 -7.76 2.61 1.75
N ALA A 155 -8.40 2.37 2.90
CA ALA A 155 -8.28 3.24 4.07
C ALA A 155 -6.88 3.26 4.69
N ASP A 156 -6.22 2.09 4.75
CA ASP A 156 -4.82 1.93 5.18
C ASP A 156 -3.87 2.80 4.34
N VAL A 157 -3.96 2.68 3.01
CA VAL A 157 -3.15 3.46 2.06
C VAL A 157 -3.46 4.96 2.17
N GLU A 158 -4.73 5.34 2.28
CA GLU A 158 -5.12 6.75 2.37
C GLU A 158 -4.61 7.41 3.67
N PHE A 159 -4.69 6.69 4.80
CA PHE A 159 -4.16 7.19 6.07
C PHE A 159 -2.65 7.45 6.00
N HIS A 160 -1.92 6.50 5.46
CA HIS A 160 -0.49 6.57 5.25
C HIS A 160 -0.07 7.71 4.29
N ASN A 161 -0.84 7.94 3.23
CA ASN A 161 -0.66 9.09 2.33
C ASN A 161 -0.90 10.42 3.05
N ALA A 162 -1.97 10.54 3.83
CA ALA A 162 -2.31 11.74 4.56
C ALA A 162 -1.26 12.12 5.63
N ILE A 163 -0.61 11.13 6.25
CA ILE A 163 0.55 11.38 7.13
C ILE A 163 1.72 11.99 6.33
N GLY A 164 1.97 11.47 5.12
CA GLY A 164 2.98 12.02 4.21
C GLY A 164 2.70 13.46 3.80
N GLU A 165 1.44 13.79 3.54
CA GLU A 165 0.98 15.14 3.21
C GLU A 165 1.18 16.08 4.42
N ALA A 166 0.73 15.65 5.60
CA ALA A 166 0.86 16.39 6.85
C ALA A 166 2.32 16.61 7.30
N ALA A 167 3.29 15.83 6.78
CA ALA A 167 4.70 16.01 7.05
C ALA A 167 5.30 17.25 6.34
N HIS A 168 4.58 17.85 5.38
CA HIS A 168 5.00 19.04 4.63
C HIS A 168 6.43 18.91 4.10
N ASN A 169 6.74 17.75 3.53
CA ASN A 169 8.01 17.45 2.86
C ASN A 169 7.71 16.70 1.56
N ILE A 170 7.72 17.46 0.46
CA ILE A 170 7.37 16.99 -0.89
C ILE A 170 8.16 15.75 -1.30
N ILE A 171 9.47 15.72 -1.05
CA ILE A 171 10.30 14.57 -1.43
C ILE A 171 9.94 13.34 -0.61
N LEU A 172 9.67 13.53 0.69
CA LEU A 172 9.25 12.43 1.57
C LEU A 172 7.87 11.92 1.16
N LEU A 173 6.90 12.80 0.91
CA LEU A 173 5.56 12.45 0.43
C LEU A 173 5.61 11.53 -0.78
N HIS A 174 6.34 11.93 -1.82
CA HIS A 174 6.44 11.18 -3.06
C HIS A 174 7.21 9.87 -2.90
N THR A 175 8.25 9.86 -2.07
CA THR A 175 8.97 8.63 -1.72
C THR A 175 8.05 7.64 -1.00
N MET A 176 7.24 8.12 -0.05
CA MET A 176 6.30 7.29 0.70
C MET A 176 5.17 6.76 -0.18
N ARG A 177 4.56 7.59 -1.04
CA ARG A 177 3.55 7.15 -2.03
C ARG A 177 4.07 6.01 -2.90
N ALA A 178 5.30 6.12 -3.38
CA ALA A 178 5.92 5.06 -4.16
C ALA A 178 6.11 3.77 -3.34
N CYS A 179 6.43 3.87 -2.04
CA CYS A 179 6.49 2.72 -1.13
C CYS A 179 5.11 2.08 -0.87
N TYR A 180 4.06 2.89 -0.72
CA TYR A 180 2.69 2.42 -0.50
C TYR A 180 2.08 1.78 -1.75
N ARG A 181 2.48 2.21 -2.95
CA ARG A 181 2.07 1.53 -4.17
C ARG A 181 2.58 0.08 -4.22
N LEU A 182 3.83 -0.13 -3.81
CA LEU A 182 4.43 -1.46 -3.73
C LEU A 182 3.73 -2.35 -2.67
N LEU A 183 3.16 -1.72 -1.64
CA LEU A 183 2.26 -2.36 -0.67
C LEU A 183 0.93 -2.78 -1.32
N SER A 184 0.23 -1.85 -1.99
CA SER A 184 -1.08 -2.11 -2.61
C SER A 184 -1.01 -3.18 -3.69
N GLU A 185 0.10 -3.27 -4.42
CA GLU A 185 0.37 -4.30 -5.42
C GLU A 185 0.74 -5.66 -4.80
N GLY A 186 0.87 -5.75 -3.47
CA GLY A 186 1.17 -6.99 -2.75
C GLY A 186 2.57 -7.54 -3.05
N ILE A 187 3.50 -6.68 -3.48
CA ILE A 187 4.81 -7.11 -4.00
C ILE A 187 5.71 -7.63 -2.87
N PHE A 188 5.80 -6.92 -1.75
CA PHE A 188 6.75 -7.25 -0.69
C PHE A 188 6.15 -7.98 0.50
N PHE A 189 4.85 -7.85 0.70
CA PHE A 189 4.15 -8.68 1.67
C PHE A 189 2.70 -8.89 1.28
N ASN A 190 2.18 -10.06 1.68
CA ASN A 190 0.80 -10.42 1.47
C ASN A 190 -0.01 -10.03 2.71
N ARG A 191 -0.84 -8.97 2.62
CA ARG A 191 -1.72 -8.53 3.71
C ARG A 191 -2.63 -9.65 4.22
N LYS A 192 -3.07 -10.56 3.34
CA LYS A 192 -3.85 -11.75 3.75
C LYS A 192 -3.05 -12.68 4.67
N ALA A 193 -1.74 -12.74 4.51
CA ALA A 193 -0.88 -13.54 5.36
C ALA A 193 -0.65 -12.89 6.73
N VAL A 194 -0.57 -11.55 6.79
CA VAL A 194 -0.55 -10.80 8.07
C VAL A 194 -1.86 -11.02 8.83
N PHE A 195 -3.00 -10.94 8.14
CA PHE A 195 -4.34 -11.17 8.72
C PHE A 195 -4.58 -12.62 9.15
N ALA A 196 -3.76 -13.58 8.70
CA ALA A 196 -3.84 -14.96 9.17
C ALA A 196 -3.30 -15.12 10.61
N LEU A 197 -2.59 -14.11 11.13
CA LEU A 197 -2.14 -14.09 12.52
C LEU A 197 -3.28 -13.71 13.45
N HIS A 198 -3.25 -14.29 14.66
CA HIS A 198 -4.31 -14.09 15.63
C HIS A 198 -4.44 -12.62 16.04
N ASN A 199 -5.66 -12.08 15.91
CA ASN A 199 -6.05 -10.69 16.22
C ASN A 199 -5.20 -9.62 15.50
N ALA A 200 -4.59 -9.95 14.36
CA ALA A 200 -3.73 -9.01 13.65
C ALA A 200 -4.49 -7.79 13.16
N ARG A 201 -5.76 -7.98 12.77
CA ARG A 201 -6.61 -6.93 12.23
C ARG A 201 -6.92 -5.87 13.29
N GLU A 202 -7.33 -6.32 14.48
CA GLU A 202 -7.62 -5.46 15.64
C GLU A 202 -6.35 -4.72 16.08
N ARG A 203 -5.23 -5.44 16.18
CA ARG A 203 -3.94 -4.84 16.55
C ARG A 203 -3.45 -3.79 15.56
N LEU A 204 -3.65 -4.01 14.26
CA LEU A 204 -3.29 -3.02 13.24
C LEU A 204 -4.14 -1.76 13.38
N LEU A 205 -5.45 -1.90 13.59
CA LEU A 205 -6.30 -0.74 13.85
C LEU A 205 -5.83 0.03 15.09
N GLU A 206 -5.56 -0.64 16.21
CA GLU A 206 -5.02 -0.03 17.43
C GLU A 206 -3.71 0.73 17.17
N GLN A 207 -2.82 0.18 16.35
CA GLN A 207 -1.56 0.83 15.98
C GLN A 207 -1.78 2.08 15.11
N HIS A 208 -2.69 2.03 14.13
CA HIS A 208 -3.04 3.22 13.33
C HIS A 208 -3.64 4.32 14.20
N LEU A 209 -4.52 3.96 15.16
CA LEU A 209 -5.08 4.91 16.13
C LEU A 209 -3.99 5.54 17.00
N ALA A 210 -3.02 4.76 17.47
CA ALA A 210 -1.90 5.29 18.25
C ALA A 210 -1.03 6.29 17.46
N ILE A 211 -0.78 6.02 16.16
CA ILE A 211 -0.08 6.95 15.27
C ILE A 211 -0.89 8.24 15.11
N HIS A 212 -2.19 8.11 14.81
CA HIS A 212 -3.10 9.23 14.66
C HIS A 212 -3.11 10.12 15.92
N ASP A 213 -3.33 9.53 17.09
CA ASP A 213 -3.47 10.28 18.34
C ASP A 213 -2.18 11.02 18.68
N ALA A 214 -1.02 10.41 18.42
CA ALA A 214 0.27 11.06 18.60
C ALA A 214 0.47 12.22 17.61
N ILE A 215 0.08 12.07 16.34
CA ILE A 215 0.17 13.14 15.34
C ILE A 215 -0.76 14.28 15.72
N VAL A 216 -2.04 14.01 15.96
CA VAL A 216 -3.07 15.01 16.32
C VAL A 216 -2.76 15.68 17.65
N GLY A 217 -2.14 14.96 18.59
CA GLY A 217 -1.63 15.51 19.85
C GLY A 217 -0.32 16.31 19.73
N GLY A 218 0.32 16.34 18.56
CA GLY A 218 1.60 17.04 18.34
C GLY A 218 2.81 16.38 19.02
N GLN A 219 2.70 15.09 19.34
CA GLN A 219 3.68 14.32 20.11
C GLN A 219 4.67 13.65 19.16
N ALA A 220 5.63 14.43 18.65
CA ALA A 220 6.55 13.99 17.59
C ALA A 220 7.30 12.69 17.89
N ASP A 221 7.88 12.57 19.08
CA ASP A 221 8.65 11.37 19.46
C ASP A 221 7.75 10.14 19.61
N GLU A 222 6.52 10.32 20.09
CA GLU A 222 5.56 9.22 20.22
C GLU A 222 4.98 8.81 18.86
N ALA A 223 4.72 9.76 17.96
CA ALA A 223 4.29 9.49 16.59
C ALA A 223 5.32 8.65 15.84
N LYS A 224 6.61 9.01 15.99
CA LYS A 224 7.73 8.23 15.45
C LYS A 224 7.75 6.81 15.99
N LYS A 225 7.72 6.65 17.32
CA LYS A 225 7.75 5.32 17.96
C LYS A 225 6.54 4.47 17.57
N ALA A 226 5.35 5.07 17.49
CA ALA A 226 4.13 4.38 17.09
C ALA A 226 4.23 3.87 15.65
N ALA A 227 4.69 4.71 14.71
CA ALA A 227 4.89 4.32 13.31
C ALA A 227 5.96 3.23 13.16
N GLN A 228 7.08 3.36 13.88
CA GLN A 228 8.12 2.33 13.90
C GLN A 228 7.60 1.00 14.47
N SER A 229 6.83 1.05 15.57
CA SER A 229 6.24 -0.14 16.20
C SER A 229 5.21 -0.84 15.31
N HIS A 230 4.46 -0.05 14.52
CA HIS A 230 3.56 -0.57 13.50
C HIS A 230 4.33 -1.36 12.43
N ILE A 231 5.40 -0.80 11.87
CA ILE A 231 6.21 -1.52 10.87
C ILE A 231 6.93 -2.72 11.48
N ASP A 232 7.41 -2.64 12.72
CA ASP A 232 8.00 -3.77 13.44
C ASP A 232 7.01 -4.94 13.56
N PHE A 233 5.73 -4.64 13.83
CA PHE A 233 4.68 -5.65 13.86
C PHE A 233 4.44 -6.27 12.48
N VAL A 234 4.40 -5.47 11.41
CA VAL A 234 4.29 -5.97 10.03
C VAL A 234 5.48 -6.88 9.67
N MET A 235 6.71 -6.49 10.04
CA MET A 235 7.92 -7.30 9.83
C MET A 235 7.82 -8.65 10.54
N GLN A 236 7.42 -8.65 11.82
CA GLN A 236 7.21 -9.87 12.58
C GLN A 236 6.14 -10.75 11.90
N ALA A 237 5.06 -10.14 11.44
CA ALA A 237 3.97 -10.88 10.82
C ALA A 237 4.40 -11.58 9.52
N VAL A 238 5.21 -10.90 8.71
CA VAL A 238 5.80 -11.47 7.50
C VAL A 238 6.73 -12.62 7.83
N ASP A 239 7.62 -12.47 8.82
CA ASP A 239 8.52 -13.53 9.25
C ASP A 239 7.76 -14.78 9.72
N GLU A 240 6.67 -14.59 10.48
CA GLU A 240 5.82 -15.68 10.96
C GLU A 240 5.09 -16.39 9.83
N SER A 241 4.57 -15.66 8.84
CA SER A 241 3.97 -16.24 7.65
C SER A 241 4.97 -17.10 6.87
N VAL A 242 6.19 -16.61 6.65
CA VAL A 242 7.23 -17.36 5.91
C VAL A 242 7.57 -18.65 6.62
N ARG A 243 7.71 -18.61 7.95
CA ARG A 243 7.95 -19.82 8.77
C ARG A 243 6.77 -20.79 8.69
N ALA A 244 5.54 -20.30 8.78
CA ALA A 244 4.34 -21.12 8.71
C ALA A 244 4.22 -21.86 7.37
N ASP A 245 4.51 -21.17 6.26
CA ASP A 245 4.54 -21.76 4.92
C ASP A 245 5.62 -22.84 4.80
N GLU A 246 6.81 -22.59 5.34
CA GLU A 246 7.88 -23.59 5.36
C GLU A 246 7.49 -24.83 6.15
N TRP A 247 6.95 -24.66 7.36
CA TRP A 247 6.50 -25.76 8.20
C TRP A 247 5.36 -26.54 7.54
N GLY A 248 4.40 -25.85 6.91
CA GLY A 248 3.31 -26.45 6.17
C GLY A 248 3.82 -27.28 4.98
N ARG A 249 4.79 -26.76 4.23
CA ARG A 249 5.45 -27.49 3.13
C ARG A 249 6.14 -28.76 3.65
N VAL A 250 6.92 -28.68 4.71
CA VAL A 250 7.60 -29.83 5.31
C VAL A 250 6.59 -30.83 5.88
N ALA A 251 5.51 -30.38 6.50
CA ALA A 251 4.43 -31.25 7.00
C ALA A 251 3.74 -32.02 5.86
N LYS A 252 3.45 -31.37 4.73
CA LYS A 252 2.92 -32.05 3.53
C LYS A 252 3.86 -33.14 3.01
N LEU A 253 5.17 -32.88 2.97
CA LEU A 253 6.16 -33.90 2.59
C LEU A 253 6.18 -35.09 3.57
N ARG A 254 6.07 -34.82 4.88
CA ARG A 254 5.98 -35.87 5.91
C ARG A 254 4.71 -36.71 5.74
N LEU A 255 3.58 -36.09 5.39
CA LEU A 255 2.31 -36.78 5.12
C LEU A 255 2.43 -37.70 3.90
N ILE A 256 2.88 -37.16 2.75
CA ILE A 256 3.07 -37.94 1.51
C ILE A 256 3.96 -39.16 1.76
N ARG A 257 5.07 -39.02 2.50
CA ARG A 257 5.95 -40.13 2.84
C ARG A 257 5.24 -41.21 3.68
N ARG A 258 4.42 -40.81 4.64
CA ARG A 258 3.70 -41.74 5.53
C ARG A 258 2.57 -42.46 4.80
N ASP A 259 1.85 -41.76 3.93
CA ASP A 259 0.78 -42.34 3.12
C ASP A 259 1.33 -43.28 2.05
N GLY A 260 2.46 -42.93 1.43
CA GLY A 260 3.18 -43.79 0.47
C GLY A 260 3.76 -45.07 1.09
N ASN A 261 4.17 -45.03 2.37
CA ASN A 261 4.59 -46.24 3.09
C ASN A 261 3.41 -47.13 3.53
N SER A 262 2.22 -46.54 3.67
CA SER A 262 1.01 -47.26 4.09
C SER A 262 0.44 -48.15 2.97
N SER A 263 0.69 -47.82 1.70
CA SER A 263 0.28 -48.61 0.54
C SER A 263 1.26 -49.75 0.18
N GLN A 264 2.54 -49.63 0.54
CA GLN A 264 3.54 -50.70 0.32
C GLN A 264 3.56 -51.77 1.44
N GLY A 265 3.04 -51.46 2.63
CA GLY A 265 3.04 -52.38 3.79
C GLY A 265 1.95 -53.46 3.81
N ARG A 266 0.98 -53.44 2.88
CA ARG A 266 -0.12 -54.43 2.83
C ARG A 266 0.06 -55.57 1.81
N GLY A 267 1.16 -55.58 1.05
CA GLY A 267 1.36 -56.53 -0.06
C GLY A 267 2.29 -57.72 0.17
N SER A 268 2.90 -57.91 1.35
CA SER A 268 3.93 -58.95 1.51
C SER A 268 3.90 -59.64 2.88
N ARG A 269 2.80 -60.33 3.20
CA ARG A 269 2.75 -61.40 4.22
C ARG A 269 1.72 -62.46 3.83
N ASN A 270 2.06 -63.32 2.88
CA ASN A 270 1.69 -64.74 2.91
C ASN A 270 2.24 -65.47 1.67
N ASN A 271 3.37 -66.17 1.84
CA ASN A 271 3.56 -67.54 1.37
C ASN A 271 4.98 -68.00 1.69
N ASN A 272 5.20 -68.48 2.92
CA ASN A 272 6.16 -69.56 3.13
C ASN A 272 5.95 -70.23 4.50
N GLN A 273 5.22 -71.35 4.52
CA GLN A 273 5.37 -72.37 5.57
C GLN A 273 5.22 -73.76 4.93
N LEU A 274 6.40 -74.30 4.58
CA LEU A 274 6.89 -75.64 4.87
C LEU A 274 5.98 -76.88 4.73
N LYS A 275 6.48 -77.81 3.90
CA LYS A 275 6.21 -79.26 3.86
C LYS A 275 6.43 -79.91 5.23
N THR A 276 5.65 -80.96 5.56
CA THR A 276 6.10 -82.37 5.68
C THR A 276 4.95 -83.34 5.99
N ASN A 277 5.02 -84.50 5.34
CA ASN A 277 4.26 -85.76 5.41
C ASN A 277 3.64 -86.18 6.76
N ASP A 278 2.47 -86.83 6.69
CA ASP A 278 2.36 -88.25 7.06
C ASP A 278 1.16 -88.96 6.40
N LYS A 279 1.41 -90.20 5.93
CA LYS A 279 0.43 -91.24 5.52
C LYS A 279 0.06 -92.06 6.78
N PRO A 280 -1.06 -92.83 6.86
CA PRO A 280 -1.32 -93.97 5.96
C PRO A 280 -2.80 -94.35 5.66
N GLU A 281 -2.92 -95.21 4.63
CA GLU A 281 -3.87 -96.32 4.37
C GLU A 281 -5.37 -96.28 4.78
N ALA A 282 -6.28 -96.49 3.82
CA ALA A 282 -6.92 -97.80 3.50
C ALA A 282 -8.33 -97.66 2.88
N SER A 283 -8.62 -98.55 1.89
CA SER A 283 -9.95 -98.99 1.37
C SER A 283 -10.86 -97.96 0.66
N SER A 284 -11.36 -98.15 -0.56
CA SER A 284 -11.62 -99.35 -1.40
C SER A 284 -11.41 -99.05 -2.88
#